data_AF-A0A4Y8C9Q3-F1
#
_entry.id   AF-A0A4Y8C9Q3-F1
#
_cell.length_a   1.000
_cell.length_b   1.000
_cell.length_c   1.000
_cell.angle_alpha   90.00
_cell.angle_beta   90.00
_cell.angle_gamma   90.00
#
_symmetry.space_group_name_H-M   'P 1'
#
loop_
_entity.id
_entity.type
_entity.pdbx_description
1 polymer ?
#
loop_
_entity_poly.entity_id
_entity_poly.type
_entity_poly.pdbx_seq_one_letter_code
_entity_poly.pdbx_strand_id
1 'polypeptide(L)'
;TKKLDFLEKLQQKGLAIKENAYIDPFSVLKYLLKPCKVAAFGADEFVKSLENLGFELDFVNPSAVLVASYDDFKFKDFASMIEFARREVRFIAMHETSIYKKDGRPYPGVGSIMAMLKNAIDF
;
A
#
# COMPACT_ATOMS: atom_id res chain seq x y z
N THR A 1 0.66 -8.59 5.36
CA THR A 1 0.51 -8.86 3.91
C THR A 1 -0.97 -8.92 3.62
N LYS A 2 -1.51 -7.96 2.86
CA LYS A 2 -2.97 -7.78 2.71
C LYS A 2 -3.47 -8.72 1.63
N LYS A 3 -4.41 -9.59 1.97
CA LYS A 3 -5.06 -10.53 1.04
C LYS A 3 -6.54 -10.21 0.95
N LEU A 4 -7.09 -10.31 -0.25
CA LEU A 4 -8.54 -10.12 -0.47
C LEU A 4 -9.38 -11.19 0.24
N ASP A 5 -8.81 -12.37 0.51
CA ASP A 5 -9.46 -13.51 1.17
C ASP A 5 -9.41 -13.49 2.71
N PHE A 6 -8.95 -12.39 3.33
CA PHE A 6 -8.69 -12.36 4.77
C PHE A 6 -9.97 -12.48 5.61
N LEU A 7 -11.06 -11.84 5.19
CA LEU A 7 -12.36 -11.98 5.85
C LEU A 7 -12.84 -13.44 5.84
N GLU A 8 -12.73 -14.10 4.69
CA GLU A 8 -13.11 -15.51 4.55
C GLU A 8 -12.32 -16.40 5.53
N LYS A 9 -11.01 -16.16 5.66
CA LYS A 9 -10.16 -16.86 6.64
C LYS A 9 -10.60 -16.66 8.08
N LEU A 10 -11.06 -15.45 8.44
CA LEU A 10 -11.59 -15.18 9.77
C LEU A 10 -12.91 -15.92 10.01
N GLN A 11 -13.79 -15.93 9.02
CA GLN A 11 -15.06 -16.65 9.07
C GLN A 11 -14.84 -18.17 9.17
N GLN A 12 -13.90 -18.73 8.41
CA GLN A 12 -13.50 -20.14 8.50
C GLN A 12 -12.94 -20.53 9.88
N LYS A 13 -12.45 -19.57 10.68
CA LYS A 13 -12.04 -19.78 12.08
C LYS A 13 -13.22 -19.75 13.07
N GLY A 14 -14.45 -19.64 12.59
CA GLY A 14 -15.66 -19.58 13.42
C GLY A 14 -16.02 -18.17 13.89
N LEU A 15 -15.35 -17.12 13.39
CA LEU A 15 -15.70 -15.74 13.72
C LEU A 15 -16.91 -15.32 12.88
N ALA A 16 -18.04 -15.03 13.54
CA ALA A 16 -19.28 -14.59 12.91
C ALA A 16 -19.23 -13.10 12.47
N ILE A 17 -18.23 -12.74 11.66
CA ILE A 17 -18.04 -11.38 11.13
C ILE A 17 -18.93 -11.21 9.89
N LYS A 18 -19.85 -10.25 9.94
CA LYS A 18 -20.69 -9.88 8.79
C LYS A 18 -19.84 -9.16 7.74
N GLU A 19 -20.16 -9.33 6.47
CA GLU A 19 -19.43 -8.71 5.36
C GLU A 19 -19.40 -7.17 5.46
N ASN A 20 -20.52 -6.56 5.83
CA ASN A 20 -20.62 -5.11 6.05
C ASN A 20 -20.02 -4.62 7.38
N ALA A 21 -19.49 -5.52 8.21
CA ALA A 21 -18.82 -5.20 9.47
C ALA A 21 -17.29 -5.32 9.36
N TYR A 22 -16.76 -5.61 8.16
CA TYR A 22 -15.33 -5.70 7.89
C TYR A 22 -14.91 -4.53 7.00
N ILE A 23 -13.92 -3.78 7.47
CA ILE A 23 -13.30 -2.70 6.71
C ILE A 23 -11.82 -2.98 6.63
N ASP A 24 -11.29 -2.94 5.42
CA ASP A 24 -9.87 -2.99 5.17
C ASP A 24 -9.41 -1.86 4.24
N PRO A 25 -8.10 -1.68 4.05
CA PRO A 25 -7.61 -0.61 3.20
C PRO A 25 -8.02 -0.71 1.72
N PHE A 26 -8.32 -1.90 1.20
CA PHE A 26 -8.85 -2.04 -0.16
C PHE A 26 -10.31 -1.58 -0.26
N SER A 27 -11.07 -1.83 0.80
CA SER A 27 -12.46 -1.37 0.97
C SER A 27 -12.55 0.15 1.01
N VAL A 28 -11.51 0.84 1.46
CA VAL A 28 -11.40 2.31 1.39
C VAL A 28 -10.86 2.76 0.03
N LEU A 29 -9.85 2.06 -0.51
CA LEU A 29 -9.23 2.39 -1.80
C LEU A 29 -10.26 2.53 -2.94
N LYS A 30 -11.27 1.66 -3.01
CA LYS A 30 -12.31 1.69 -4.04
C LYS A 30 -13.10 3.01 -4.11
N TYR A 31 -13.17 3.75 -3.00
CA TYR A 31 -13.81 5.07 -2.95
C TYR A 31 -12.86 6.22 -3.28
N LEU A 32 -11.54 5.99 -3.17
CA LEU A 32 -10.49 7.00 -3.39
C LEU A 32 -9.93 6.97 -4.82
N LEU A 33 -9.88 5.79 -5.42
CA LEU A 33 -9.26 5.53 -6.71
C LEU A 33 -9.98 4.39 -7.43
N LYS A 34 -10.58 4.68 -8.59
CA LYS A 34 -11.09 3.64 -9.49
C LYS A 34 -9.90 2.90 -10.14
N PRO A 35 -10.08 1.64 -10.57
CA PRO A 35 -9.02 0.90 -11.26
C PRO A 35 -8.40 1.70 -12.40
N CYS A 36 -7.08 1.81 -12.38
CA CYS A 36 -6.29 2.59 -13.33
C CYS A 36 -4.84 2.07 -13.36
N LYS A 37 -3.97 2.75 -14.11
CA LYS A 37 -2.53 2.49 -14.12
C LYS A 37 -1.87 3.02 -12.86
N VAL A 38 -1.11 2.18 -12.16
CA VAL A 38 -0.47 2.52 -10.88
C VAL A 38 0.94 1.97 -10.78
N ALA A 39 1.78 2.67 -10.02
CA ALA A 39 3.05 2.11 -9.53
C ALA A 39 2.80 1.60 -8.11
N ALA A 40 2.97 0.29 -7.90
CA ALA A 40 2.68 -0.35 -6.62
C ALA A 40 3.96 -0.77 -5.90
N PHE A 41 4.13 -0.29 -4.67
CA PHE A 41 5.28 -0.59 -3.82
C PHE A 41 4.81 -1.34 -2.58
N GLY A 42 5.13 -2.62 -2.49
CA GLY A 42 4.71 -3.50 -1.42
C GLY A 42 5.10 -4.96 -1.68
N ALA A 43 4.69 -5.87 -0.80
CA ALA A 43 4.88 -7.30 -1.03
C ALA A 43 4.07 -7.82 -2.24
N ASP A 44 4.48 -8.93 -2.84
CA ASP A 44 3.83 -9.54 -4.01
C ASP A 44 2.32 -9.77 -3.83
N GLU A 45 1.88 -10.16 -2.65
CA GLU A 45 0.45 -10.39 -2.38
C GLU A 45 -0.38 -9.10 -2.46
N PHE A 46 0.23 -7.96 -2.10
CA PHE A 46 -0.40 -6.66 -2.26
C PHE A 46 -0.51 -6.30 -3.75
N VAL A 47 0.56 -6.50 -4.52
CA VAL A 47 0.57 -6.26 -5.97
C VAL A 47 -0.48 -7.11 -6.68
N LYS A 48 -0.52 -8.42 -6.40
CA LYS A 48 -1.54 -9.35 -6.94
C LYS A 48 -2.97 -8.94 -6.56
N SER A 49 -3.16 -8.43 -5.34
CA SER A 49 -4.48 -7.96 -4.91
C SER A 49 -4.93 -6.74 -5.72
N LEU A 50 -4.01 -5.84 -6.11
CA LEU A 50 -4.34 -4.71 -6.99
C LEU A 50 -4.71 -5.17 -8.39
N GLU A 51 -3.96 -6.10 -8.98
CA GLU A 51 -4.28 -6.69 -10.29
C GLU A 51 -5.67 -7.36 -10.28
N ASN A 52 -5.97 -8.14 -9.23
CA ASN A 52 -7.29 -8.76 -9.04
C ASN A 52 -8.43 -7.74 -8.88
N LEU A 53 -8.12 -6.53 -8.38
CA LEU A 53 -9.05 -5.42 -8.29
C LEU A 53 -9.16 -4.62 -9.60
N GLY A 54 -8.45 -5.03 -10.65
CA GLY A 54 -8.49 -4.44 -11.99
C GLY A 54 -7.48 -3.31 -12.23
N PHE A 55 -6.53 -3.09 -11.32
CA PHE A 55 -5.46 -2.11 -11.55
C PHE A 55 -4.40 -2.67 -12.50
N GLU A 56 -3.82 -1.79 -13.31
CA GLU A 56 -2.70 -2.12 -14.21
C GLU A 56 -1.39 -1.58 -13.62
N LEU A 57 -0.32 -2.36 -13.66
CA LEU A 57 0.99 -1.89 -13.20
C LEU A 57 1.68 -1.07 -14.29
N ASP A 58 2.05 0.16 -13.96
CA ASP A 58 2.80 1.06 -14.84
C ASP A 58 3.83 1.84 -14.01
N PHE A 59 5.10 1.49 -14.16
CA PHE A 59 6.22 2.17 -13.49
C PHE A 59 6.85 3.27 -14.37
N VAL A 60 6.21 3.64 -15.47
CA VAL A 60 6.64 4.73 -16.36
C VAL A 60 5.72 5.93 -16.21
N ASN A 61 4.41 5.73 -16.41
CA ASN A 61 3.38 6.79 -16.37
C ASN A 61 2.15 6.40 -15.52
N PRO A 62 2.33 6.15 -14.22
CA PRO A 62 1.21 5.83 -13.34
C PRO A 62 0.30 7.04 -13.11
N SER A 63 -0.99 6.78 -12.92
CA SER A 63 -1.95 7.78 -12.42
C SER A 63 -1.81 8.00 -10.90
N ALA A 64 -1.32 7.00 -10.18
CA ALA A 64 -1.03 7.09 -8.75
C ALA A 64 0.07 6.10 -8.34
N VAL A 65 0.79 6.43 -7.26
CA VAL A 65 1.70 5.53 -6.56
C VAL A 65 1.02 4.99 -5.31
N LEU A 66 0.93 3.67 -5.17
CA LEU A 66 0.35 3.03 -3.98
C LEU A 66 1.46 2.38 -3.17
N VAL A 67 1.53 2.70 -1.88
CA VAL A 67 2.59 2.19 -0.98
C VAL A 67 1.97 1.41 0.19
N ALA A 68 2.39 0.16 0.34
CA ALA A 68 2.04 -0.73 1.44
C ALA A 68 3.27 -1.12 2.26
N SER A 69 3.08 -1.66 3.47
CA SER A 69 4.19 -2.22 4.25
C SER A 69 4.90 -3.33 3.47
N TYR A 70 6.23 -3.24 3.42
CA TYR A 70 7.09 -4.27 2.89
C TYR A 70 8.44 -4.26 3.61
N ASP A 71 8.82 -5.40 4.17
CA ASP A 71 10.04 -5.52 4.96
C ASP A 71 11.30 -5.57 4.06
N ASP A 72 11.14 -5.75 2.75
CA ASP A 72 12.24 -5.96 1.81
C ASP A 72 12.39 -4.82 0.78
N PHE A 73 11.92 -3.61 1.13
CA PHE A 73 12.22 -2.43 0.32
C PHE A 73 13.73 -2.27 0.14
N LYS A 74 14.12 -2.00 -1.11
CA LYS A 74 15.50 -1.72 -1.51
C LYS A 74 15.67 -0.23 -1.77
N PHE A 75 16.91 0.25 -1.73
CA PHE A 75 17.22 1.65 -2.05
C PHE A 75 16.69 2.10 -3.42
N LYS A 76 16.67 1.21 -4.41
CA LYS A 76 16.07 1.49 -5.73
C LYS A 76 14.57 1.77 -5.66
N ASP A 77 13.84 1.16 -4.74
CA ASP A 77 12.40 1.38 -4.61
C ASP A 77 12.15 2.79 -4.07
N PHE A 78 12.94 3.22 -3.07
CA PHE A 78 12.90 4.59 -2.58
C PHE A 78 13.33 5.60 -3.64
N ALA A 79 14.35 5.29 -4.45
CA ALA A 79 14.75 6.14 -5.57
C ALA A 79 13.59 6.34 -6.57
N SER A 80 12.93 5.26 -7.00
CA SER A 80 11.74 5.35 -7.86
C SER A 80 10.61 6.14 -7.21
N MET A 81 10.33 5.92 -5.93
CA MET A 81 9.30 6.69 -5.21
C MET A 81 9.63 8.20 -5.19
N ILE A 82 10.90 8.58 -4.95
CA ILE A 82 11.32 9.99 -4.97
C ILE A 82 11.18 10.58 -6.37
N GLU A 83 11.54 9.84 -7.43
CA GLU A 83 11.35 10.28 -8.82
C GLU A 83 9.88 10.54 -9.15
N PHE A 84 8.97 9.66 -8.71
CA PHE A 84 7.53 9.88 -8.86
C PHE A 84 7.03 11.06 -8.04
N ALA A 85 7.54 11.25 -6.83
CA ALA A 85 7.17 12.36 -5.96
C ALA A 85 7.57 13.71 -6.59
N ARG A 86 8.78 13.80 -7.18
CA ARG A 86 9.25 14.97 -7.93
C ARG A 86 8.45 15.27 -9.20
N ARG A 87 7.81 14.25 -9.77
CA ARG A 87 6.87 14.39 -10.90
C ARG A 87 5.45 14.73 -10.44
N GLU A 88 5.26 14.98 -9.15
CA GLU A 88 3.96 15.29 -8.54
C GLU A 88 2.89 14.21 -8.79
N VAL A 89 3.31 12.96 -8.97
CA VAL A 89 2.37 11.83 -9.09
C VAL A 89 1.63 11.68 -7.76
N ARG A 90 0.32 11.41 -7.80
CA ARG A 90 -0.49 11.23 -6.59
C ARG A 90 -0.03 10.02 -5.78
N PHE A 91 0.39 10.21 -4.53
CA PHE A 91 0.72 9.12 -3.61
C PHE A 91 -0.49 8.71 -2.76
N ILE A 92 -0.66 7.40 -2.55
CA ILE A 92 -1.65 6.81 -1.66
C ILE A 92 -0.95 5.83 -0.73
N ALA A 93 -0.87 6.21 0.55
CA ALA A 93 -0.45 5.31 1.61
C ALA A 93 -1.58 4.34 1.95
N MET A 94 -1.33 3.04 1.83
CA MET A 94 -2.34 2.02 2.13
C MET A 94 -2.61 1.86 3.65
N HIS A 95 -1.80 2.48 4.49
CA HIS A 95 -2.02 2.74 5.91
C HIS A 95 -0.98 3.76 6.36
N GLU A 96 -1.29 4.60 7.33
CA GLU A 96 -0.40 5.69 7.76
C GLU A 96 0.27 5.43 9.12
N THR A 97 0.44 4.16 9.49
CA THR A 97 1.16 3.83 10.72
C THR A 97 2.61 4.31 10.61
N SER A 98 3.07 5.10 11.59
CA SER A 98 4.45 5.61 11.65
C SER A 98 5.45 4.52 12.00
N ILE A 99 5.10 3.62 12.93
CA ILE A 99 5.96 2.55 13.43
C ILE A 99 5.16 1.26 13.54
N TYR A 100 5.74 0.13 13.11
CA TYR A 100 5.23 -1.20 13.44
C TYR A 100 6.26 -2.00 14.24
N LYS A 101 5.79 -2.96 15.04
CA LYS A 101 6.67 -3.85 15.81
C LYS A 101 6.75 -5.22 15.15
N LYS A 102 7.96 -5.73 14.99
CA LYS A 102 8.26 -7.10 14.53
C LYS A 102 9.48 -7.60 15.29
N ASP A 103 9.48 -8.84 15.73
CA ASP A 103 10.61 -9.45 16.46
C ASP A 103 11.12 -8.61 17.64
N GLY A 104 10.20 -7.97 18.36
CA GLY A 104 10.49 -7.10 19.51
C GLY A 104 11.08 -5.73 19.17
N ARG A 105 11.28 -5.39 17.88
CA ARG A 105 11.89 -4.15 17.43
C ARG A 105 10.90 -3.24 16.70
N PRO A 106 11.01 -1.91 16.86
CA PRO A 106 10.25 -0.96 16.05
C PRO A 106 10.89 -0.81 14.66
N TYR A 107 10.05 -0.79 13.64
CA TYR A 107 10.42 -0.57 12.24
C TYR A 107 9.59 0.59 11.65
N PRO A 108 10.14 1.33 10.67
CA PRO A 108 9.42 2.43 10.03
C PRO A 108 8.22 1.89 9.25
N GLY A 109 7.03 2.31 9.62
CA GLY A 109 5.81 2.05 8.85
C GLY A 109 5.68 2.97 7.64
N VAL A 110 4.62 2.77 6.85
CA VAL A 110 4.38 3.55 5.63
C VAL A 110 4.20 5.04 5.92
N GLY A 111 3.65 5.44 7.08
CA GLY A 111 3.58 6.86 7.45
C GLY A 111 4.95 7.51 7.54
N SER A 112 5.96 6.80 8.05
CA SER A 112 7.34 7.28 8.08
C SER A 112 7.97 7.34 6.69
N ILE A 113 7.62 6.39 5.80
CA ILE A 113 8.05 6.45 4.40
C ILE A 113 7.46 7.69 3.71
N MET A 114 6.18 7.99 3.91
CA MET A 114 5.55 9.19 3.35
C MET A 114 6.20 10.48 3.88
N ALA A 115 6.51 10.53 5.17
CA ALA A 115 7.23 11.66 5.75
C ALA A 115 8.63 11.85 5.13
N MET A 116 9.35 10.76 4.88
CA MET A 116 10.63 10.79 4.17
C MET A 116 10.50 11.28 2.73
N LEU A 117 9.50 10.79 1.98
CA LEU A 117 9.27 11.24 0.61
C LEU A 117 8.92 12.72 0.54
N LYS A 118 8.05 13.19 1.44
CA LYS A 118 7.73 14.62 1.57
C LYS A 118 8.99 15.44 1.82
N ASN A 119 9.82 14.97 2.76
CA ASN A 119 11.09 15.62 3.09
C ASN A 119 12.06 15.67 1.89
N ALA A 120 12.06 14.65 1.03
CA ALA A 120 12.94 14.58 -0.14
C ALA A 120 12.57 15.54 -1.28
N ILE A 121 11.36 16.12 -1.27
CA ILE A 121 10.87 17.01 -2.34
C ILE A 121 10.57 18.45 -1.87
N ASP A 122 10.27 18.65 -0.58
CA ASP A 122 9.80 19.94 -0.03
C ASP A 122 10.87 20.71 0.78
N PHE A 123 12.17 20.52 0.51
CA PHE A 123 13.26 21.25 1.18
C PHE A 123 13.75 22.48 0.41
#